data_AF-A0A8C9BHI5-F1
#
_entry.id   AF-A0A8C9BHI5-F1
#
_cell.length_a   1.000
_cell.length_b   1.000
_cell.length_c   1.000
_cell.angle_alpha   90.00
_cell.angle_beta   90.00
_cell.angle_gamma   90.00
#
_symmetry.space_group_name_H-M   'P 1'
#
loop_
_entity.id
_entity.type
_entity.pdbx_description
1 polymer ?
#
loop_
_entity_poly.entity_id
_entity_poly.type
_entity_poly.pdbx_seq_one_letter_code
_entity_poly.pdbx_strand_id
1 'polypeptide(L)' 'LLTRSTWESWTSLSPLVSRFWDKSQPDNWRHENGQTEDCVHMRRKWNDMYCTALYQWVCEKPVGQM' A
#
# COMPACT_ATOMS: atom_id res chain seq x y z
N LEU A 1 6.41 11.08 -10.27
CA LEU A 1 6.80 9.68 -10.53
C LEU A 1 7.39 9.14 -9.24
N LEU A 2 6.69 8.22 -8.55
CA LEU A 2 7.24 7.59 -7.36
C LEU A 2 8.43 6.74 -7.79
N THR A 3 9.60 7.00 -7.21
CA THR A 3 10.81 6.22 -7.46
C THR A 3 10.75 4.93 -6.64
N ARG A 4 11.44 3.89 -7.09
CA ARG A 4 11.59 2.64 -6.33
C ARG A 4 12.06 2.88 -4.88
N SER A 5 12.92 3.88 -4.65
CA SER A 5 13.37 4.28 -3.32
C SER A 5 12.31 4.93 -2.45
N THR A 6 11.30 5.61 -3.03
CA THR A 6 10.17 6.13 -2.25
C THR A 6 9.26 4.98 -1.85
N TRP A 7 8.97 4.03 -2.75
CA TRP A 7 8.20 2.81 -2.42
C TRP A 7 8.81 2.03 -1.24
N GLU A 8 10.12 1.76 -1.28
CA GLU A 8 10.85 1.04 -0.21
C GLU A 8 10.82 1.79 1.16
N SER A 9 10.66 3.11 1.16
CA SER A 9 10.53 3.91 2.38
C SER A 9 9.10 3.87 2.95
N TRP A 10 8.08 3.84 2.10
CA TRP A 10 6.66 3.74 2.51
C TRP A 10 6.23 2.31 2.88
N THR A 11 6.94 1.28 2.42
CA THR A 11 6.78 -0.11 2.89
C THR A 11 7.71 -0.46 4.05
N SER A 12 8.59 0.46 4.47
CA SER A 12 9.49 0.25 5.60
C SER A 12 8.70 0.12 6.92
N LEU A 13 9.18 -0.75 7.83
CA LEU A 13 8.65 -0.92 9.20
C LEU A 13 8.96 0.26 10.12
N SER A 14 9.06 1.49 9.59
CA SER A 14 9.21 2.66 10.43
C SER A 14 8.01 2.73 11.39
N PRO A 15 8.21 3.10 12.67
CA PRO A 15 7.10 3.21 13.63
C PRO A 15 6.00 4.16 13.18
N LEU A 16 6.33 5.13 12.32
CA LEU A 16 5.38 6.08 11.76
C LEU A 16 4.43 5.45 10.75
N VAL A 17 4.89 4.44 10.01
CA VAL A 17 4.12 3.74 8.97
C VAL A 17 3.38 2.54 9.57
N SER A 18 3.98 1.83 10.53
CA SER A 18 3.40 0.62 11.14
C SER A 18 2.00 0.83 11.72
N ARG A 19 1.70 2.02 12.24
CA ARG A 19 0.37 2.37 12.80
C ARG A 19 -0.77 2.39 11.78
N PHE A 20 -0.46 2.56 10.49
CA PHE A 20 -1.48 2.64 9.44
C PHE A 20 -2.00 1.26 9.02
N TRP A 21 -1.19 0.20 9.18
CA TRP A 21 -1.58 -1.17 8.89
C TRP A 21 -2.66 -1.69 9.82
N ASP A 22 -3.56 -2.49 9.26
CA ASP A 22 -4.51 -3.27 10.04
C ASP A 22 -3.79 -4.35 10.86
N LYS A 23 -4.49 -4.91 11.84
CA LYS A 23 -3.93 -5.96 12.67
C LYS A 23 -3.50 -7.14 11.78
N SER A 24 -2.25 -7.57 11.97
CA SER A 24 -1.62 -8.67 11.20
C SER A 24 -1.35 -8.37 9.73
N GLN A 25 -1.32 -7.09 9.32
CA GLN A 25 -0.97 -6.67 7.96
C GLN A 25 0.40 -5.95 7.94
N PRO A 26 1.15 -5.99 6.82
CA PRO A 26 0.87 -6.77 5.61
C PRO A 26 1.09 -8.27 5.84
N ASP A 27 0.30 -9.14 5.20
CA ASP A 27 0.41 -10.60 5.35
C ASP A 27 0.76 -11.37 4.07
N ASN A 28 0.85 -10.67 2.93
CA ASN A 28 1.17 -11.22 1.63
C ASN A 28 0.31 -12.44 1.27
N TRP A 29 -1.01 -12.31 1.45
CA TRP A 29 -1.92 -13.44 1.35
C TRP A 29 -1.87 -14.10 -0.04
N ARG A 30 -1.81 -15.44 -0.06
CA ARG A 30 -1.86 -16.20 -1.30
C ARG A 30 -3.30 -16.52 -1.68
N HIS A 31 -3.79 -15.86 -2.72
CA HIS A 31 -5.15 -16.01 -3.24
C HIS A 31 -5.33 -17.36 -3.98
N GLU A 32 -6.59 -17.80 -4.11
CA GLU A 32 -6.95 -19.06 -4.78
C GLU A 32 -6.47 -19.13 -6.24
N ASN A 33 -6.39 -17.97 -6.89
CA ASN A 33 -5.88 -17.82 -8.26
C ASN A 33 -4.34 -17.85 -8.34
N GLY A 34 -3.64 -18.08 -7.23
CA GLY A 34 -2.19 -18.16 -7.14
C GLY A 34 -1.47 -16.81 -7.05
N GLN A 35 -2.19 -15.68 -7.05
CA GLN A 35 -1.60 -14.35 -6.87
C GLN A 35 -1.24 -14.09 -5.40
N THR A 36 -0.21 -13.28 -5.21
CA THR A 36 0.23 -12.72 -3.92
C THR A 36 -0.01 -11.21 -3.91
N GLU A 37 0.27 -10.54 -2.79
CA GLU A 37 -0.15 -9.18 -2.54
C GLU A 37 1.06 -8.23 -2.50
N ASP A 38 1.12 -7.34 -3.50
CA ASP A 38 2.26 -6.41 -3.68
C ASP A 38 1.83 -4.94 -3.72
N CYS A 39 0.51 -4.66 -3.67
CA CYS A 39 -0.05 -3.31 -3.66
C CYS A 39 -0.81 -3.04 -2.36
N VAL A 40 -0.97 -1.78 -1.97
CA VAL A 40 -1.70 -1.43 -0.73
C VAL A 40 -3.03 -0.78 -1.07
N HIS A 41 -4.10 -1.24 -0.43
CA HIS A 41 -5.38 -0.53 -0.42
C HIS A 41 -5.74 -0.11 1.00
N MET A 42 -6.69 0.81 1.10
CA MET A 42 -7.12 1.37 2.38
C MET A 42 -8.64 1.35 2.49
N ARG A 43 -9.13 0.89 3.65
CA ARG A 43 -10.51 1.17 4.09
C ARG A 43 -10.48 2.13 5.26
N ARG A 44 -10.24 1.59 6.47
CA ARG A 44 -9.92 2.37 7.68
C ARG A 44 -8.43 2.33 8.01
N LYS A 45 -7.82 1.20 7.69
CA LYS A 45 -6.40 0.88 7.83
C LYS A 45 -5.90 0.22 6.55
N TRP A 46 -4.59 0.08 6.43
CA TRP A 46 -3.92 -0.47 5.26
C TRP A 46 -3.93 -1.99 5.29
N ASN A 47 -4.02 -2.57 4.10
CA ASN A 47 -3.97 -4.00 3.83
C ASN A 47 -3.23 -4.16 2.50
N ASP A 48 -2.33 -5.13 2.38
CA ASP A 48 -1.74 -5.46 1.09
C ASP A 48 -2.75 -6.23 0.25
N MET A 49 -2.63 -6.17 -1.07
CA MET A 49 -3.61 -6.69 -2.01
C MET A 49 -2.92 -7.00 -3.34
N TYR A 50 -3.46 -7.97 -4.08
CA TYR A 50 -3.00 -8.20 -5.45
C TYR A 50 -3.31 -6.96 -6.30
N CYS A 51 -2.31 -6.51 -7.05
CA CYS A 51 -2.35 -5.22 -7.75
C CYS A 51 -3.43 -5.09 -8.82
N THR A 52 -3.96 -6.22 -9.31
CA THR A 52 -5.03 -6.25 -10.31
C THR A 52 -6.43 -6.12 -9.70
N ALA A 53 -6.55 -5.96 -8.38
CA ALA A 53 -7.84 -5.73 -7.73
C ALA A 53 -8.42 -4.36 -8.12
N LEU A 54 -9.70 -4.32 -8.46
CA LEU A 54 -10.39 -3.11 -8.88
C LEU A 54 -10.94 -2.35 -7.66
N TYR A 55 -10.13 -1.43 -7.13
CA TYR A 55 -10.51 -0.50 -6.08
C TYR A 55 -10.44 0.95 -6.56
N GLN A 56 -11.09 1.85 -5.81
CA GLN A 56 -10.89 3.29 -5.97
C GLN A 56 -9.49 3.69 -5.51
N TRP A 57 -8.94 4.76 -6.08
CA TRP A 57 -7.59 5.25 -5.76
C TRP A 57 -7.59 6.73 -5.42
N VAL A 58 -6.54 7.16 -4.73
CA VAL A 58 -6.28 8.56 -4.37
C VAL A 58 -4.97 9.02 -4.98
N CYS A 59 -4.93 10.27 -5.45
CA CYS A 59 -3.72 10.91 -5.95
C CYS A 59 -3.30 12.03 -4.97
N GLU A 60 -2.01 12.16 -4.72
CA GLU A 60 -1.43 13.29 -4.00
C GLU A 60 -0.80 14.27 -5.00
N LYS A 61 -0.96 15.57 -4.76
CA LYS A 61 -0.25 16.62 -5.49
C LYS A 61 0.30 17.67 -4.52
N PRO A 62 1.48 18.26 -4.78
CA PRO A 62 1.99 19.37 -3.98
C PRO A 62 1.05 20.58 -4.04
N VAL A 63 0.91 21.29 -2.93
CA VAL A 63 0.24 22.59 -2.90
C VAL A 63 1.23 23.64 -3.41
N GLY A 64 0.96 24.23 -4.57
CA GLY A 64 1.78 25.31 -5.15
C GLY A 64 2.47 24.99 -6.48
N GLN A 65 2.33 23.78 -7.01
CA GLN A 65 2.75 23.48 -8.38
C GLN A 65 1.62 23.87 -9.34
N MET A 66 1.67 25.11 -9.85
CA MET A 66 0.92 25.56 -11.02
C MET A 66 1.63 25.09 -12.29
#